data_AF-A0A482RL47-F1
#
_entry.id   AF-A0A482RL47-F1
#
_cell.length_a   1.000
_cell.length_b   1.000
_cell.length_c   1.000
_cell.angle_alpha   90.00
_cell.angle_beta   90.00
_cell.angle_gamma   90.00
#
_symmetry.space_group_name_H-M   'P 1'
#
loop_
_entity.id
_entity.type
_entity.pdbx_description
1 polymer ?
#
loop_
_entity_poly.entity_id
_entity_poly.type
_entity_poly.pdbx_seq_one_letter_code
_entity_poly.pdbx_strand_id
1 'polypeptide(L)'
;MHVRRSLLPNVQADPCVEVTTTDTGEYQLAALGELHLDRCITDLTTRFARVEITVSPPIINFMETVSTVPAPGTCVPPPSGTMNFFASATTPVETGVAFHIPSGVVAGVTQDRTCCLKLRAVPLPADISKFLFDHRAALMGLAKVQSLAQVHAMSAEGAAATLSEETIACVQRLAALAAAAGGRWLDILRNVLAFGP
;
A
#
# COMPACT_ATOMS: atom_id res chain seq x y z
N MET A 1 31.75 -2.62 -12.39
CA MET A 1 31.21 -2.48 -13.77
C MET A 1 30.65 -3.78 -14.36
N HIS A 2 31.27 -4.94 -14.12
CA HIS A 2 30.81 -6.23 -14.70
C HIS A 2 29.41 -6.64 -14.24
N VAL A 3 29.12 -6.58 -12.94
CA VAL A 3 27.80 -6.94 -12.37
C VAL A 3 26.66 -6.08 -12.96
N ARG A 4 26.87 -4.77 -13.08
CA ARG A 4 25.88 -3.86 -13.69
C ARG A 4 25.54 -4.22 -15.13
N ARG A 5 26.54 -4.65 -15.92
CA ARG A 5 26.34 -5.04 -17.33
C ARG A 5 25.67 -6.41 -17.47
N SER A 6 25.88 -7.32 -16.53
CA SER A 6 25.28 -8.66 -16.55
C SER A 6 23.83 -8.72 -16.07
N LEU A 7 23.33 -7.70 -15.39
CA LEU A 7 21.92 -7.63 -14.93
C LEU A 7 20.94 -7.51 -16.10
N LEU A 8 21.30 -6.76 -17.15
CA LEU A 8 20.46 -6.59 -18.35
C LEU A 8 20.17 -7.94 -19.06
N PRO A 9 21.17 -8.78 -19.38
CA PRO A 9 20.94 -10.13 -19.89
C PRO A 9 20.09 -11.03 -18.99
N ASN A 10 20.20 -10.88 -17.66
CA ASN A 10 19.43 -11.67 -16.71
C ASN A 10 17.94 -11.34 -16.79
N VAL A 11 17.59 -10.04 -16.79
CA VAL A 11 16.21 -9.56 -16.99
C VAL A 11 15.65 -9.93 -18.38
N GLN A 12 16.52 -10.01 -19.39
CA GLN A 12 16.09 -10.45 -20.72
C GLN A 12 15.86 -11.98 -20.80
N ALA A 13 16.60 -12.76 -20.02
CA ALA A 13 16.45 -14.20 -19.94
C ALA A 13 15.24 -14.62 -19.09
N ASP A 14 14.93 -13.85 -18.03
CA ASP A 14 13.78 -14.07 -17.16
C ASP A 14 12.96 -12.78 -16.98
N PRO A 15 11.75 -12.69 -17.58
CA PRO A 15 10.92 -11.50 -17.51
C PRO A 15 10.31 -11.25 -16.12
N CYS A 16 10.38 -12.22 -15.21
CA CYS A 16 9.83 -12.13 -13.86
C CYS A 16 10.87 -11.67 -12.82
N VAL A 17 12.12 -11.43 -13.24
CA VAL A 17 13.17 -10.87 -12.38
C VAL A 17 13.12 -9.35 -12.44
N GLU A 18 13.01 -8.72 -11.27
CA GLU A 18 13.10 -7.27 -11.13
C GLU A 18 14.40 -6.88 -10.43
N VAL A 19 15.05 -5.83 -10.94
CA VAL A 19 16.32 -5.32 -10.43
C VAL A 19 16.14 -3.87 -10.00
N THR A 20 16.30 -3.62 -8.71
CA THR A 20 16.32 -2.25 -8.16
C THR A 20 17.71 -1.93 -7.63
N THR A 21 18.08 -0.66 -7.63
CA THR A 21 19.37 -0.17 -7.09
C THR A 21 19.08 0.68 -5.87
N THR A 22 19.78 0.42 -4.78
CA THR A 22 19.73 1.27 -3.58
C THR A 22 20.68 2.45 -3.68
N ASP A 23 20.46 3.48 -2.86
CA ASP A 23 21.32 4.68 -2.79
C ASP A 23 22.76 4.35 -2.37
N THR A 24 22.96 3.21 -1.70
CA THR A 24 24.27 2.67 -1.33
C THR A 24 25.04 2.07 -2.52
N GLY A 25 24.39 1.91 -3.67
CA GLY A 25 24.97 1.32 -4.88
C GLY A 25 24.89 -0.21 -4.93
N GLU A 26 24.12 -0.83 -4.04
CA GLU A 26 23.84 -2.27 -4.07
C GLU A 26 22.69 -2.58 -5.04
N TYR A 27 22.64 -3.84 -5.50
CA TYR A 27 21.59 -4.33 -6.39
C TYR A 27 20.68 -5.28 -5.64
N GLN A 28 19.38 -4.99 -5.65
CA GLN A 28 18.33 -5.84 -5.11
C GLN A 28 17.68 -6.61 -6.26
N LEU A 29 17.62 -7.94 -6.11
CA LEU A 29 16.98 -8.86 -7.05
C LEU A 29 15.67 -9.35 -6.42
N ALA A 30 14.55 -9.17 -7.12
CA ALA A 30 13.26 -9.75 -6.75
C ALA A 30 12.86 -10.83 -7.77
N ALA A 31 12.37 -11.96 -7.26
CA ALA A 31 11.96 -13.12 -8.05
C ALA A 31 10.72 -13.78 -7.42
N LEU A 32 10.07 -14.67 -8.16
CA LEU A 32 8.81 -15.32 -7.75
C LEU A 32 8.94 -16.32 -6.58
N GLY A 33 10.15 -16.69 -6.18
CA GLY A 33 10.39 -17.63 -5.08
C GLY A 33 11.88 -17.92 -4.86
N GLU A 34 12.18 -18.65 -3.78
CA GLU A 34 13.57 -18.94 -3.37
C GLU A 34 14.37 -19.68 -4.45
N LEU A 35 13.77 -20.71 -5.06
CA LEU A 35 14.42 -21.52 -6.10
C LEU A 35 14.67 -20.71 -7.37
N HIS A 36 13.74 -19.82 -7.70
CA HIS A 36 13.89 -18.94 -8.85
C HIS A 36 15.05 -17.97 -8.58
N LEU A 37 15.11 -17.35 -7.40
CA LEU A 37 16.19 -16.45 -7.03
C LEU A 37 17.57 -17.14 -7.07
N ASP A 38 17.68 -18.36 -6.54
CA ASP A 38 18.93 -19.15 -6.53
C ASP A 38 19.41 -19.47 -7.96
N ARG A 39 18.47 -19.80 -8.85
CA ARG A 39 18.76 -20.01 -10.27
C ARG A 39 19.25 -18.74 -10.95
N CYS A 40 18.60 -17.60 -10.69
CA CYS A 40 19.02 -16.30 -11.22
C CYS A 40 20.42 -15.93 -10.75
N ILE A 41 20.75 -16.15 -9.48
CA ILE A 41 22.09 -15.89 -8.92
C ILE A 41 23.15 -16.79 -9.57
N THR A 42 22.84 -18.07 -9.76
CA THR A 42 23.72 -19.03 -10.42
C THR A 42 24.00 -18.63 -11.87
N ASP A 43 22.97 -18.23 -12.62
CA ASP A 43 23.12 -17.77 -14.00
C ASP A 43 23.89 -16.44 -14.08
N LEU A 44 23.66 -15.52 -13.13
CA LEU A 44 24.38 -14.26 -13.04
C LEU A 44 25.88 -14.49 -12.79
N THR A 45 26.23 -15.40 -11.88
CA THR A 45 27.61 -15.74 -11.52
C THR A 45 28.33 -16.48 -12.66
N THR A 46 27.70 -17.51 -13.22
CA THR A 46 28.36 -18.42 -14.17
C THR A 46 28.30 -17.98 -15.63
N ARG A 47 27.14 -17.47 -16.08
CA ARG A 47 26.89 -17.19 -17.51
C ARG A 47 27.12 -15.74 -17.88
N PHE A 48 26.62 -14.81 -17.07
CA PHE A 48 26.55 -13.40 -17.45
C PHE A 48 27.72 -12.57 -16.91
N ALA A 49 27.93 -12.53 -15.60
CA ALA A 49 28.98 -11.71 -14.97
C ALA A 49 30.36 -12.37 -15.04
N ARG A 50 30.42 -13.70 -14.88
CA ARG A 50 31.66 -14.49 -14.76
C ARG A 50 32.60 -13.95 -13.67
N VAL A 51 32.02 -13.46 -12.59
CA VAL A 51 32.70 -12.89 -11.41
C VAL A 51 32.01 -13.44 -10.17
N GLU A 52 32.76 -13.62 -9.09
CA GLU A 52 32.21 -14.01 -7.79
C GLU A 52 31.34 -12.89 -7.21
N ILE A 53 30.14 -13.24 -6.75
CA ILE A 53 29.14 -12.29 -6.26
C ILE A 53 28.83 -12.63 -4.82
N THR A 54 28.96 -11.65 -3.92
CA THR A 54 28.51 -11.78 -2.54
C THR A 54 27.01 -11.48 -2.49
N VAL A 55 26.22 -12.45 -2.03
CA VAL A 55 24.77 -12.32 -1.91
C VAL A 55 24.37 -12.49 -0.45
N SER A 56 23.46 -11.66 0.03
CA SER A 56 22.85 -11.79 1.36
C SER A 56 21.80 -12.91 1.37
N PRO A 57 21.39 -13.40 2.56
CA PRO A 57 20.26 -14.32 2.65
C PRO A 57 18.99 -13.73 2.02
N PRO A 58 18.16 -14.54 1.35
CA PRO A 58 16.91 -14.06 0.76
C PRO A 58 15.98 -13.53 1.84
N ILE A 59 15.36 -12.37 1.57
CA ILE A 59 14.43 -11.70 2.48
C ILE A 59 13.04 -11.76 1.85
N ILE A 60 12.05 -12.15 2.65
CA ILE A 60 10.63 -12.12 2.26
C ILE A 60 9.98 -10.90 2.90
N ASN A 61 9.30 -10.10 2.09
CA ASN A 61 8.55 -8.94 2.57
C ASN A 61 7.27 -9.43 3.26
N PHE A 62 7.17 -9.17 4.56
CA PHE A 62 5.93 -9.37 5.30
C PHE A 62 5.02 -8.15 5.12
N MET A 63 3.73 -8.40 4.88
CA MET A 63 2.71 -7.36 4.80
C MET A 63 1.91 -7.35 6.10
N GLU A 64 1.79 -6.19 6.72
CA GLU A 64 1.01 -6.02 7.94
C GLU A 64 -0.46 -5.69 7.60
N THR A 65 -1.40 -6.12 8.44
CA THR A 65 -2.82 -5.77 8.29
C THR A 65 -3.40 -5.42 9.65
N VAL A 66 -4.27 -4.39 9.67
CA VAL A 66 -4.96 -3.97 10.89
C VAL A 66 -6.19 -4.85 11.10
N SER A 67 -6.22 -5.59 12.20
CA SER A 67 -7.38 -6.37 12.66
C SER A 67 -8.23 -5.57 13.64
N THR A 68 -9.56 -5.69 13.56
CA THR A 68 -10.50 -5.20 14.58
C THR A 68 -10.65 -6.15 15.76
N VAL A 69 -10.21 -7.40 15.62
CA VAL A 69 -10.23 -8.41 16.68
C VAL A 69 -8.92 -8.28 17.46
N PRO A 70 -8.95 -7.93 18.76
CA PRO A 70 -7.75 -7.98 19.59
C PRO A 70 -7.22 -9.41 19.64
N ALA A 71 -5.90 -9.59 19.57
CA ALA A 71 -5.31 -10.92 19.60
C ALA A 71 -5.72 -11.66 20.89
N PRO A 72 -6.07 -12.95 20.82
CA PRO A 72 -6.45 -13.71 22.01
C PRO A 72 -5.27 -13.71 22.99
N GLY A 73 -5.46 -13.11 24.16
CA GLY A 73 -4.46 -13.04 25.23
C GLY A 73 -3.67 -11.73 25.35
N THR A 74 -3.80 -10.77 24.44
CA THR A 74 -3.13 -9.46 24.56
C THR A 74 -4.09 -8.40 25.12
N CYS A 75 -4.42 -8.50 26.40
CA CYS A 75 -4.81 -7.33 27.18
C CYS A 75 -3.53 -6.70 27.75
N VAL A 76 -2.75 -6.02 26.91
CA VAL A 76 -1.68 -5.15 27.40
C VAL A 76 -2.30 -3.77 27.60
N PRO A 77 -2.64 -3.35 28.83
CA PRO A 77 -2.87 -1.94 29.09
C PRO A 77 -1.60 -1.18 28.68
N PRO A 78 -1.72 -0.02 28.02
CA PRO A 78 -0.56 0.73 27.54
C PRO A 78 0.43 0.98 28.69
N PRO A 79 1.75 0.79 28.47
CA PRO A 79 2.76 0.94 29.51
C PRO A 79 2.73 2.37 30.04
N SER A 80 2.46 2.51 31.34
CA SER A 80 2.65 3.75 32.07
C SER A 80 4.15 4.07 32.08
N GLY A 81 4.56 5.15 31.42
CA GLY A 81 5.91 5.67 31.50
C GLY A 81 6.47 6.20 30.18
N THR A 82 6.25 7.49 29.94
CA THR A 82 7.15 8.34 29.14
C THR A 82 7.28 8.01 27.65
N MET A 83 6.22 8.28 26.88
CA MET A 83 6.23 9.21 25.74
C MET A 83 4.80 9.35 25.21
N ASN A 84 4.40 10.57 24.88
CA ASN A 84 3.03 10.95 24.54
C ASN A 84 2.50 10.24 23.28
N PHE A 85 1.93 9.05 23.46
CA PHE A 85 0.98 8.42 22.55
C PHE A 85 -0.39 8.44 23.23
N PHE A 86 -1.23 9.40 22.87
CA PHE A 86 -2.61 9.46 23.38
C PHE A 86 -3.47 8.41 22.68
N ALA A 87 -3.26 7.15 23.03
CA ALA A 87 -4.27 6.11 22.90
C ALA A 87 -5.14 6.15 24.16
N SER A 88 -6.41 6.45 23.96
CA SER A 88 -7.49 6.38 24.97
C SER A 88 -7.55 7.53 25.99
N ALA A 89 -8.62 8.32 25.85
CA ALA A 89 -9.25 9.15 26.89
C ALA A 89 -8.31 9.86 27.88
N THR A 90 -7.55 10.83 27.41
CA THR A 90 -7.17 11.95 28.27
C THR A 90 -7.31 13.24 27.48
N THR A 91 -8.26 14.07 27.90
CA THR A 91 -8.46 15.42 27.40
C THR A 91 -7.14 16.20 27.47
N PRO A 92 -6.67 16.84 26.39
CA PRO A 92 -5.57 17.78 26.46
C PRO A 92 -6.08 19.06 27.15
N VAL A 93 -6.05 19.07 28.48
CA VAL A 93 -6.24 20.27 29.29
C VAL A 93 -4.93 21.05 29.22
N GLU A 94 -4.74 21.80 28.13
CA GLU A 94 -3.84 22.97 28.12
C GLU A 94 -4.09 23.94 26.95
N THR A 95 -4.99 23.64 26.02
CA THR A 95 -5.38 24.58 24.94
C THR A 95 -6.89 24.81 24.80
N GLY A 96 -7.71 24.38 25.77
CA GLY A 96 -9.16 24.66 25.74
C GLY A 96 -9.93 23.95 24.61
N VAL A 97 -9.31 23.00 23.90
CA VAL A 97 -9.97 22.20 22.85
C VAL A 97 -9.95 20.72 23.22
N ALA A 98 -10.91 20.31 24.05
CA ALA A 98 -11.11 18.91 24.40
C ALA A 98 -11.73 18.17 23.21
N PHE A 99 -10.96 17.32 22.55
CA PHE A 99 -11.49 16.45 21.49
C PHE A 99 -11.79 15.06 22.05
N HIS A 100 -13.00 14.59 21.83
CA HIS A 100 -13.32 13.17 21.99
C HIS A 100 -12.58 12.37 20.90
N ILE A 101 -11.76 11.39 21.31
CA ILE A 101 -11.05 10.47 20.43
C ILE A 101 -11.68 9.08 20.61
N PRO A 102 -12.45 8.60 19.62
CA PRO A 102 -13.01 7.24 19.67
C PRO A 102 -11.90 6.19 19.71
N SER A 103 -12.19 5.02 20.30
CA SER A 103 -11.28 3.87 20.28
C SER A 103 -10.87 3.51 18.84
N GLY A 104 -9.57 3.28 18.63
CA GLY A 104 -8.99 2.98 17.31
C GLY A 104 -8.72 4.20 16.42
N VAL A 105 -8.80 5.43 16.96
CA VAL A 105 -8.40 6.66 16.27
C VAL A 105 -7.14 7.21 16.92
N VAL A 106 -6.11 7.50 16.10
CA VAL A 106 -4.89 8.17 16.55
C VAL A 106 -4.96 9.63 16.11
N ALA A 107 -4.63 10.57 17.00
CA ALA A 107 -4.59 11.99 16.69
C ALA A 107 -3.15 12.51 16.78
N GLY A 108 -2.72 13.27 15.77
CA GLY A 108 -1.43 13.96 15.74
C GLY A 108 -1.65 15.46 15.49
N VAL A 109 -0.81 16.30 16.08
CA VAL A 109 -0.89 17.76 15.93
C VAL A 109 0.44 18.25 15.38
N THR A 110 0.41 19.24 14.48
CA THR A 110 1.65 19.86 13.97
C THR A 110 2.41 20.58 15.07
N GLN A 111 3.72 20.79 14.89
CA GLN A 111 4.56 21.45 15.91
C GLN A 111 4.04 22.85 16.26
N ASP A 112 3.56 23.59 15.26
CA ASP A 112 2.96 24.92 15.42
C ASP A 112 1.54 24.90 15.99
N ARG A 113 0.99 23.70 16.25
CA ARG A 113 -0.37 23.46 16.77
C ARG A 113 -1.50 24.05 15.92
N THR A 114 -1.21 24.34 14.65
CA THR A 114 -2.16 24.92 13.68
C THR A 114 -3.06 23.88 13.03
N CYS A 115 -2.64 22.61 13.01
CA CYS A 115 -3.39 21.53 12.38
C CYS A 115 -3.42 20.29 13.27
N CYS A 116 -4.60 19.67 13.38
CA CYS A 116 -4.84 18.41 14.07
C CYS A 116 -5.34 17.38 13.06
N LEU A 117 -4.60 16.30 12.90
CA LEU A 117 -4.90 15.18 12.02
C LEU A 117 -5.38 14.00 12.84
N LYS A 118 -6.53 13.43 12.48
CA LYS A 118 -7.06 12.20 13.08
C LYS A 118 -7.04 11.09 12.03
N LEU A 119 -6.38 10.00 12.37
CA LEU A 119 -6.19 8.85 11.50
C LEU A 119 -6.87 7.62 12.12
N ARG A 120 -7.53 6.83 11.26
CA ARG A 120 -8.14 5.57 11.64
C ARG A 120 -7.90 4.54 10.54
N ALA A 121 -7.19 3.47 10.89
CA ALA A 121 -7.05 2.31 10.02
C ALA A 121 -8.18 1.30 10.32
N VAL A 122 -8.72 0.68 9.28
CA VAL A 122 -9.87 -0.22 9.35
C VAL A 122 -9.64 -1.36 8.37
N PRO A 123 -9.87 -2.63 8.76
CA PRO A 123 -9.80 -3.74 7.82
C PRO A 123 -10.82 -3.54 6.70
N LEU A 124 -10.35 -3.69 5.47
CA LEU A 124 -11.19 -3.64 4.29
C LEU A 124 -11.94 -4.98 4.14
N PRO A 125 -13.22 -4.99 3.71
CA PRO A 125 -13.94 -6.22 3.40
C PRO A 125 -13.19 -7.07 2.37
N ALA A 126 -13.19 -8.39 2.57
CA ALA A 126 -12.42 -9.34 1.75
C ALA A 126 -12.70 -9.21 0.25
N ASP A 127 -13.96 -9.00 -0.12
CA ASP A 127 -14.39 -8.84 -1.52
C ASP A 127 -13.78 -7.59 -2.15
N ILE A 128 -13.74 -6.48 -1.41
CA ILE A 128 -13.15 -5.23 -1.88
C ILE A 128 -11.62 -5.37 -1.94
N SER A 129 -10.97 -5.95 -0.92
CA SER A 129 -9.52 -6.15 -0.96
C SER A 129 -9.08 -7.03 -2.12
N LYS A 130 -9.82 -8.11 -2.40
CA LYS A 130 -9.53 -8.99 -3.54
C LYS A 130 -9.73 -8.26 -4.86
N PHE A 131 -10.83 -7.52 -5.00
CA PHE A 131 -11.11 -6.73 -6.20
C PHE A 131 -10.03 -5.68 -6.48
N LEU A 132 -9.58 -4.94 -5.45
CA LEU A 132 -8.50 -3.95 -5.58
C LEU A 132 -7.18 -4.60 -6.00
N PHE A 133 -6.87 -5.80 -5.47
CA PHE A 133 -5.67 -6.54 -5.83
C PHE A 133 -5.70 -6.98 -7.29
N ASP A 134 -6.81 -7.57 -7.74
CA ASP A 134 -6.96 -8.09 -9.11
C ASP A 134 -6.95 -6.98 -10.16
N HIS A 135 -7.45 -5.78 -9.83
CA HIS A 135 -7.60 -4.65 -10.77
C HIS A 135 -6.61 -3.51 -10.54
N ARG A 136 -5.51 -3.74 -9.80
CA ARG A 136 -4.54 -2.70 -9.43
C ARG A 136 -4.05 -1.86 -10.63
N ALA A 137 -3.78 -2.50 -11.76
CA ALA A 137 -3.25 -1.83 -12.95
C ALA A 137 -4.25 -0.81 -13.53
N ALA A 138 -5.54 -1.16 -13.57
CA ALA A 138 -6.60 -0.26 -14.02
C ALA A 138 -6.84 0.90 -13.05
N LEU A 139 -6.65 0.66 -11.74
CA LEU A 139 -6.82 1.66 -10.68
C LEU A 139 -5.65 2.64 -10.61
N MET A 140 -4.42 2.23 -10.94
CA MET A 140 -3.27 3.14 -10.98
C MET A 140 -3.45 4.29 -11.99
N GLY A 141 -4.23 4.08 -13.05
CA GLY A 141 -4.62 5.15 -13.98
C GLY A 141 -5.46 6.26 -13.33
N LEU A 142 -6.12 5.99 -12.20
CA LEU A 142 -6.95 6.94 -11.47
C LEU A 142 -6.16 7.87 -10.55
N ALA A 143 -4.86 7.65 -10.35
CA ALA A 143 -4.02 8.49 -9.48
C ALA A 143 -3.96 9.97 -9.93
N LYS A 144 -4.30 10.25 -11.20
CA LYS A 144 -4.35 11.61 -11.77
C LYS A 144 -5.73 12.26 -11.70
N VAL A 145 -6.74 11.52 -11.25
CA VAL A 145 -8.13 11.98 -11.25
C VAL A 145 -8.46 12.63 -9.91
N GLN A 146 -9.06 13.82 -9.96
CA GLN A 146 -9.40 14.60 -8.76
C GLN A 146 -10.66 14.10 -8.04
N SER A 147 -11.55 13.38 -8.74
CA SER A 147 -12.81 12.88 -8.15
C SER A 147 -13.26 11.55 -8.77
N LEU A 148 -13.32 10.48 -7.97
CA LEU A 148 -13.87 9.19 -8.41
C LEU A 148 -15.38 9.23 -8.62
N ALA A 149 -16.09 10.11 -7.92
CA ALA A 149 -17.53 10.30 -8.11
C ALA A 149 -17.86 10.80 -9.53
N GLN A 150 -16.99 11.65 -10.10
CA GLN A 150 -17.13 12.09 -11.50
C GLN A 150 -16.90 10.92 -12.46
N VAL A 151 -15.88 10.09 -12.24
CA VAL A 151 -15.61 8.90 -13.08
C VAL A 151 -16.76 7.90 -13.02
N HIS A 152 -17.38 7.72 -11.85
CA HIS A 152 -18.55 6.86 -11.73
C HIS A 152 -19.76 7.38 -12.51
N ALA A 153 -19.94 8.71 -12.57
CA ALA A 153 -21.03 9.35 -13.31
C ALA A 153 -20.77 9.45 -14.83
N MET A 154 -19.54 9.22 -15.28
CA MET A 154 -19.21 9.17 -16.71
C MET A 154 -19.80 7.90 -17.34
N SER A 155 -20.63 8.08 -18.37
CA SER A 155 -21.05 6.98 -19.24
C SER A 155 -19.93 6.65 -20.24
N ALA A 156 -19.84 5.37 -20.66
CA ALA A 156 -18.87 4.90 -21.65
C ALA A 156 -18.92 5.69 -22.97
N GLU A 157 -20.09 6.24 -23.32
CA GLU A 157 -20.32 6.99 -24.56
C GLU A 157 -19.81 8.45 -24.54
N GLY A 158 -19.44 8.97 -23.36
CA GLY A 158 -18.98 10.35 -23.17
C GLY A 158 -17.54 10.44 -22.66
N ALA A 159 -16.74 9.40 -22.84
CA ALA A 159 -15.36 9.33 -22.37
C ALA A 159 -14.49 10.37 -23.09
N ALA A 160 -14.41 11.57 -22.53
CA ALA A 160 -13.47 12.60 -22.98
C ALA A 160 -12.03 12.12 -22.76
N ALA A 161 -11.45 11.47 -23.76
CA ALA A 161 -10.04 11.38 -24.16
C ALA A 161 -8.95 11.00 -23.11
N THR A 162 -9.27 10.68 -21.86
CA THR A 162 -8.27 10.64 -20.78
C THR A 162 -8.23 9.36 -19.94
N LEU A 163 -9.27 8.52 -19.94
CA LEU A 163 -9.34 7.29 -19.13
C LEU A 163 -9.84 6.10 -19.96
N SER A 164 -9.36 4.88 -19.67
CA SER A 164 -9.79 3.67 -20.37
C SER A 164 -11.20 3.24 -19.93
N GLU A 165 -11.94 2.61 -20.85
CA GLU A 165 -13.25 2.02 -20.58
C GLU A 165 -13.20 0.99 -19.44
N GLU A 166 -12.12 0.22 -19.39
CA GLU A 166 -11.83 -0.74 -18.33
C GLU A 166 -11.74 -0.07 -16.95
N THR A 167 -11.13 1.11 -16.85
CA THR A 167 -11.03 1.87 -15.60
C THR A 167 -12.41 2.38 -15.14
N ILE A 168 -13.26 2.85 -16.05
CA ILE A 168 -14.62 3.31 -15.72
C ILE A 168 -15.46 2.13 -15.21
N ALA A 169 -15.43 0.99 -15.92
CA ALA A 169 -16.10 -0.23 -15.51
C ALA A 169 -15.59 -0.74 -14.15
N CYS A 170 -14.28 -0.61 -13.88
CA CYS A 170 -13.68 -0.95 -12.60
C CYS A 170 -14.24 -0.09 -11.45
N VAL A 171 -14.34 1.23 -11.64
CA VAL A 171 -14.92 2.15 -10.63
C VAL A 171 -16.40 1.85 -10.37
N GLN A 172 -17.17 1.53 -11.41
CA GLN A 172 -18.58 1.15 -11.26
C GLN A 172 -18.75 -0.16 -10.47
N ARG A 173 -17.90 -1.16 -10.73
CA ARG A 173 -17.90 -2.42 -9.96
C ARG A 173 -17.46 -2.21 -8.51
N LEU A 174 -16.46 -1.36 -8.27
CA LEU A 174 -16.05 -0.97 -6.92
C LEU A 174 -17.21 -0.33 -6.15
N ALA A 175 -17.99 0.54 -6.80
CA ALA A 175 -19.19 1.14 -6.22
C ALA A 175 -20.22 0.08 -5.78
N ALA A 176 -20.47 -0.92 -6.64
CA ALA A 176 -21.41 -1.99 -6.36
C ALA A 176 -20.96 -2.86 -5.17
N LEU A 177 -19.66 -3.22 -5.11
CA LEU A 177 -19.09 -3.98 -3.98
C LEU A 177 -19.15 -3.17 -2.68
N ALA A 178 -18.88 -1.87 -2.75
CA ALA A 178 -18.96 -0.98 -1.59
C ALA A 178 -20.40 -0.83 -1.08
N ALA A 179 -21.39 -0.77 -1.99
CA ALA A 179 -22.80 -0.76 -1.64
C ALA A 179 -23.24 -2.09 -0.99
N ALA A 180 -22.75 -3.23 -1.47
CA ALA A 180 -23.01 -4.54 -0.89
C ALA A 180 -22.39 -4.71 0.50
N ALA A 181 -21.17 -4.18 0.72
CA ALA A 181 -20.52 -4.19 2.03
C ALA A 181 -21.24 -3.31 3.06
N GLY A 182 -21.90 -2.24 2.60
CA GLY A 182 -22.75 -1.38 3.41
C GLY A 182 -22.00 -0.65 4.53
N GLY A 183 -22.78 0.00 5.41
CA GLY A 183 -22.27 0.75 6.55
C GLY A 183 -21.33 1.87 6.11
N ARG A 184 -20.09 1.85 6.60
CA ARG A 184 -19.10 2.90 6.36
C ARG A 184 -18.51 2.94 4.94
N TRP A 185 -18.78 1.91 4.13
CA TRP A 185 -18.23 1.78 2.78
C TRP A 185 -19.14 2.35 1.70
N LEU A 186 -20.40 2.68 2.04
CA LEU A 186 -21.41 3.13 1.06
C LEU A 186 -20.96 4.35 0.23
N ASP A 187 -20.33 5.34 0.88
CA ASP A 187 -19.86 6.57 0.26
C ASP A 187 -18.35 6.56 -0.07
N ILE A 188 -17.75 5.38 -0.26
CA ILE A 188 -16.28 5.28 -0.40
C ILE A 188 -15.75 6.15 -1.56
N LEU A 189 -16.44 6.19 -2.69
CA LEU A 189 -16.01 6.93 -3.89
C LEU A 189 -15.91 8.44 -3.70
N ARG A 190 -16.65 9.02 -2.74
CA ARG A 190 -16.56 10.45 -2.43
C ARG A 190 -15.37 10.77 -1.52
N ASN A 191 -14.87 9.76 -0.81
CA ASN A 191 -13.89 9.89 0.28
C ASN A 191 -12.52 9.31 -0.06
N VAL A 192 -12.33 8.72 -1.25
CA VAL A 192 -11.00 8.27 -1.69
C VAL A 192 -10.20 9.47 -2.19
N LEU A 193 -9.05 9.71 -1.56
CA LEU A 193 -8.08 10.72 -1.97
C LEU A 193 -7.01 10.14 -2.89
N ALA A 194 -6.62 8.89 -2.68
CA ALA A 194 -5.63 8.17 -3.47
C ALA A 194 -5.83 6.66 -3.32
N PHE A 195 -5.41 5.92 -4.34
CA PHE A 195 -5.14 4.49 -4.21
C PHE A 195 -3.72 4.30 -3.68
N GLY A 196 -3.49 3.17 -3.00
CA GLY A 196 -2.19 2.85 -2.42
C GLY A 196 -1.05 2.78 -3.44
N PRO A 197 0.18 2.54 -2.96
CA PRO A 197 1.33 2.34 -3.85
C PRO A 197 1.15 1.14 -4.80
#